data_AF-A0A1T5A1C6-F1
#
_entry.id   AF-A0A1T5A1C6-F1
#
_cell.length_a   1.000
_cell.length_b   1.000
_cell.length_c   1.000
_cell.angle_alpha   90.00
_cell.angle_beta   90.00
_cell.angle_gamma   90.00
#
_symmetry.space_group_name_H-M   'P 1'
#
loop_
_entity.id
_entity.type
_entity.pdbx_description
1 polymer ?
#
loop_
_entity_poly.entity_id
_entity_poly.type
_entity_poly.pdbx_seq_one_letter_code
_entity_poly.pdbx_strand_id
1 'polypeptide(L)'
;MIVPVLKRILLRGEPEIVDDFVLPASADIGTADSEGVEYFYFRIMTPKRLLSILEEDKLLDGRATFLVNELDLTLIEKEINLILEDCIRPTWDEVAKAINRHLNWEYDNIQYETLDEAMGKLKKDT
;
A
#
# COMPACT_ATOMS: atom_id res chain seq x y z
N MET A 1 10.62 17.68 -9.80
CA MET A 1 10.33 16.26 -9.46
C MET A 1 9.64 16.26 -8.11
N ILE A 2 8.60 15.44 -7.96
CA ILE A 2 7.91 15.25 -6.70
C ILE A 2 8.65 14.18 -5.91
N VAL A 3 8.95 14.51 -4.65
CA VAL A 3 9.59 13.61 -3.69
C VAL A 3 8.49 13.11 -2.73
N PRO A 4 8.10 11.83 -2.80
CA PRO A 4 7.16 11.26 -1.84
C PRO A 4 7.79 11.20 -0.45
N VAL A 5 6.98 11.44 0.56
CA VAL A 5 7.38 11.43 1.97
C VAL A 5 6.41 10.54 2.73
N LEU A 6 6.94 9.54 3.43
CA LEU A 6 6.18 8.76 4.40
C LEU A 6 5.84 9.65 5.61
N LYS A 7 4.55 9.88 5.84
CA LYS A 7 4.09 10.70 6.97
C LYS A 7 3.84 9.87 8.22
N ARG A 8 3.31 8.66 8.04
CA ARG A 8 3.11 7.67 9.11
C ARG A 8 2.83 6.28 8.55
N ILE A 9 3.01 5.28 9.41
CA ILE A 9 2.50 3.93 9.24
C ILE A 9 1.36 3.72 10.24
N LEU A 10 0.22 3.22 9.77
CA LEU A 10 -0.92 2.87 10.62
C LEU A 10 -1.13 1.36 10.61
N LEU A 11 -0.99 0.73 11.77
CA LEU A 11 -1.34 -0.68 11.97
C LEU A 11 -2.85 -0.84 12.18
N ARG A 12 -3.42 -1.93 11.65
CA ARG A 12 -4.83 -2.31 11.88
C ARG A 12 -4.90 -3.50 12.84
N GLY A 13 -4.61 -3.21 14.11
CA GLY A 13 -4.61 -4.18 15.20
C GLY A 13 -3.22 -4.44 15.75
N GLU A 14 -3.10 -5.49 16.56
CA GLU A 14 -1.86 -5.93 17.21
C GLU A 14 -1.71 -7.45 17.02
N PRO A 15 -0.47 -7.97 16.95
CA PRO A 15 -0.25 -9.40 16.85
C PRO A 15 -0.62 -10.11 18.15
N GLU A 16 -1.52 -11.09 18.09
CA GLU A 16 -1.84 -11.95 19.24
C GLU A 16 -0.67 -12.89 19.60
N ILE A 17 0.09 -13.32 18.58
CA ILE A 17 1.25 -14.19 18.70
C ILE A 17 2.42 -13.53 17.98
N VAL A 18 3.50 -13.23 18.71
CA VAL A 18 4.63 -12.41 18.24
C VAL A 18 5.37 -13.01 17.05
N ASP A 19 5.43 -14.34 16.92
CA ASP A 19 6.17 -15.02 15.85
C ASP A 19 5.26 -15.63 14.76
N ASP A 20 3.93 -15.50 14.90
CA ASP A 20 2.94 -16.14 14.03
C ASP A 20 1.75 -15.22 13.75
N PHE A 21 1.98 -14.20 12.92
CA PHE A 21 0.95 -13.22 12.61
C PHE A 21 0.98 -12.76 11.15
N VAL A 22 -0.16 -12.24 10.73
CA VAL A 22 -0.31 -11.36 9.58
C VAL A 22 -1.09 -10.14 10.05
N LEU A 23 -0.55 -8.94 9.82
CA LEU A 23 -1.12 -7.68 10.29
C LEU A 23 -1.29 -6.71 9.12
N PRO A 24 -2.51 -6.23 8.83
CA PRO A 24 -2.71 -5.21 7.81
C PRO A 24 -2.23 -3.84 8.30
N ALA A 25 -1.69 -3.05 7.38
CA ALA A 25 -1.20 -1.71 7.65
C ALA A 25 -1.42 -0.77 6.44
N SER A 26 -1.31 0.54 6.67
CA SER A 26 -1.17 1.54 5.60
C SER A 26 0.07 2.39 5.80
N ALA A 27 0.69 2.75 4.69
CA ALA A 27 1.66 3.84 4.60
C ALA A 27 0.89 5.07 4.09
N ASP A 28 0.92 6.13 4.88
CA ASP A 28 0.29 7.40 4.53
C ASP A 28 1.38 8.27 3.91
N ILE A 29 1.29 8.47 2.60
CA ILE A 29 2.36 9.07 1.80
C ILE A 29 1.83 10.34 1.14
N GLY A 30 2.61 11.41 1.22
CA GLY A 30 2.29 12.72 0.65
C GLY A 30 3.56 13.44 0.19
N THR A 31 3.48 14.76 0.04
CA THR A 31 4.65 15.62 -0.19
C THR A 31 5.05 16.34 1.10
N ALA A 32 6.28 16.83 1.19
CA ALA A 32 6.77 17.52 2.38
C ALA A 32 5.94 18.78 2.74
N ASP A 33 5.42 19.47 1.73
CA ASP A 33 4.70 20.73 1.80
C ASP A 33 3.17 20.59 1.91
N SER A 34 2.65 19.37 1.90
CA SER A 34 1.21 19.08 2.00
C SER A 34 0.89 18.26 3.26
N GLU A 35 -0.24 18.61 3.88
CA GLU A 35 -0.89 17.80 4.91
C GLU A 35 -1.70 16.63 4.31
N GLY A 36 -2.08 16.74 3.03
CA GLY A 36 -2.80 15.70 2.31
C GLY A 36 -1.92 14.47 2.09
N VAL A 37 -2.50 13.30 2.31
CA VAL A 37 -1.86 12.00 2.09
C VAL A 37 -2.77 11.11 1.27
N GLU A 38 -2.17 10.16 0.57
CA GLU A 38 -2.85 9.01 0.02
C GLU A 38 -2.41 7.74 0.74
N TYR A 39 -3.32 6.76 0.76
CA TYR A 39 -3.10 5.52 1.48
C TYR A 39 -2.56 4.44 0.56
N PHE A 40 -1.45 3.83 0.99
CA PHE A 40 -0.87 2.65 0.36
C PHE A 40 -0.90 1.48 1.34
N TYR A 41 -1.78 0.51 1.07
CA TYR A 41 -2.01 -0.63 1.93
C TYR A 41 -0.96 -1.72 1.72
N PHE A 42 -0.60 -2.39 2.82
CA PHE A 42 0.27 -3.56 2.81
C PHE A 42 -0.03 -4.45 4.01
N ARG A 43 0.63 -5.60 4.08
CA ARG A 43 0.58 -6.49 5.23
C ARG A 43 1.99 -6.84 5.71
N ILE A 44 2.11 -7.01 7.01
CA ILE A 44 3.31 -7.46 7.70
C ILE A 44 3.07 -8.89 8.13
N MET A 45 3.96 -9.80 7.78
CA MET A 45 3.74 -11.23 7.97
C MET A 45 5.01 -11.91 8.48
N THR A 46 4.86 -12.86 9.40
CA THR A 46 5.99 -13.69 9.81
C THR A 46 6.18 -14.89 8.88
N PRO A 47 7.41 -15.40 8.72
CA PRO A 47 7.66 -16.62 7.95
C PRO A 47 6.83 -17.82 8.42
N LYS A 48 6.58 -17.94 9.73
CA LYS A 48 5.75 -19.01 10.29
C LYS A 48 4.30 -18.92 9.82
N ARG A 49 3.72 -17.72 9.83
CA ARG A 49 2.37 -17.50 9.29
C ARG A 49 2.32 -17.77 7.79
N LEU A 50 3.33 -17.36 7.03
CA LEU A 50 3.44 -17.64 5.60
C LEU A 50 3.43 -19.16 5.32
N LEU A 51 4.22 -19.94 6.07
CA LEU A 51 4.26 -21.40 5.90
C LEU A 51 2.90 -22.04 6.20
N SER A 52 2.21 -21.61 7.26
CA SER A 52 0.85 -22.07 7.58
C SER A 52 -0.13 -21.80 6.43
N ILE A 53 -0.11 -20.60 5.86
CA ILE A 53 -0.93 -20.25 4.68
C ILE A 53 -0.59 -21.15 3.48
N LEU A 54 0.69 -21.41 3.21
CA LEU A 54 1.10 -22.26 2.08
C LEU A 54 0.80 -23.75 2.31
N GLU A 55 0.71 -24.21 3.55
CA GLU A 55 0.26 -25.56 3.88
C GLU A 55 -1.22 -25.76 3.52
N GLU A 56 -2.06 -24.74 3.69
CA GLU A 56 -3.49 -24.77 3.37
C GLU A 56 -3.77 -24.40 1.90
N ASP A 57 -3.42 -23.17 1.50
CA ASP A 57 -3.82 -22.54 0.24
C ASP A 57 -2.89 -22.87 -0.93
N LYS A 58 -1.69 -23.41 -0.66
CA LYS A 58 -0.64 -23.77 -1.64
C LYS A 58 -0.05 -22.62 -2.46
N LEU A 59 -0.66 -21.43 -2.43
CA LEU A 59 -0.27 -20.25 -3.19
C LEU A 59 -0.59 -18.99 -2.39
N LEU A 60 0.33 -18.03 -2.39
CA LEU A 60 0.10 -16.67 -1.90
C LEU A 60 0.69 -15.67 -2.88
N ASP A 61 -0.11 -14.68 -3.31
CA ASP A 61 0.40 -13.50 -4.01
C ASP A 61 1.12 -12.60 -3.00
N GLY A 62 2.43 -12.45 -3.12
CA GLY A 62 3.28 -11.71 -2.18
C GLY A 62 3.32 -10.19 -2.36
N ARG A 63 2.60 -9.59 -3.33
CA ARG A 63 2.62 -8.12 -3.50
C ARG A 63 2.17 -7.42 -2.21
N ALA A 64 2.78 -6.26 -1.92
CA ALA A 64 2.48 -5.47 -0.73
C ALA A 64 2.58 -6.28 0.58
N THR A 65 3.58 -7.17 0.67
CA THR A 65 3.85 -7.98 1.88
C THR A 65 5.28 -7.79 2.34
N PHE A 66 5.45 -7.31 3.57
CA PHE A 66 6.75 -7.34 4.25
C PHE A 66 6.84 -8.60 5.10
N LEU A 67 7.89 -9.40 4.87
CA LEU A 67 8.21 -10.56 5.70
C LEU A 67 9.18 -10.14 6.80
N VAL A 68 8.80 -10.34 8.05
CA VAL A 68 9.57 -9.94 9.22
C VAL A 68 9.72 -11.09 10.21
N ASN A 69 10.85 -11.19 10.90
CA ASN A 69 11.01 -12.17 11.97
C ASN A 69 10.18 -11.81 13.22
N GLU A 70 10.06 -10.50 13.49
CA GLU A 70 9.29 -9.90 14.58
C GLU A 70 8.76 -8.53 14.12
N LEU A 71 7.74 -8.00 14.81
CA LEU A 71 7.18 -6.69 14.45
C LEU A 71 8.15 -5.56 14.83
N ASP A 72 8.86 -5.03 13.83
CA ASP A 72 9.71 -3.85 13.96
C ASP A 72 9.28 -2.76 12.95
N LEU A 73 8.54 -1.77 13.45
CA LEU A 73 8.09 -0.65 12.64
C LEU A 73 9.23 0.24 12.13
N THR A 74 10.36 0.30 12.85
CA THR A 74 11.52 1.09 12.42
C THR A 74 12.14 0.47 11.17
N LEU A 75 12.23 -0.85 11.12
CA LEU A 75 12.72 -1.56 9.94
C LEU A 75 11.76 -1.39 8.77
N ILE A 76 10.46 -1.52 8.99
CA ILE A 76 9.45 -1.34 7.94
C ILE A 76 9.46 0.10 7.41
N GLU A 77 9.56 1.10 8.28
CA GLU A 77 9.68 2.51 7.91
C GLU A 77 10.91 2.75 7.03
N LYS A 78 12.06 2.17 7.41
CA LYS A 78 13.29 2.24 6.62
C LYS A 78 13.10 1.62 5.23
N GLU A 79 12.51 0.43 5.14
CA GLU A 79 12.29 -0.24 3.86
C GLU A 79 11.30 0.54 2.96
N ILE A 80 10.24 1.12 3.54
CA ILE A 80 9.32 1.98 2.79
C ILE A 80 10.07 3.22 2.28
N ASN A 81 10.88 3.87 3.11
CA ASN A 81 11.65 5.04 2.65
C ASN A 81 12.62 4.69 1.50
N LEU A 82 13.25 3.52 1.52
CA LEU A 82 14.08 3.05 0.39
C LEU A 82 13.25 2.87 -0.89
N ILE A 83 12.02 2.36 -0.80
CA ILE A 83 11.10 2.29 -1.94
C ILE A 83 10.77 3.70 -2.45
N LEU A 84 10.49 4.64 -1.54
CA LEU A 84 10.12 6.02 -1.89
C LEU A 84 11.24 6.76 -2.63
N GLU A 85 12.51 6.49 -2.31
CA GLU A 85 13.67 7.06 -3.01
C GLU A 85 13.66 6.71 -4.52
N ASP A 86 13.26 5.49 -4.89
CA ASP A 86 13.15 5.06 -6.30
C ASP A 86 11.88 5.59 -7.01
N CYS A 87 10.92 6.12 -6.24
CA CYS A 87 9.61 6.55 -6.73
C CYS A 87 9.53 8.04 -7.12
N ILE A 88 10.64 8.79 -7.08
CA ILE A 88 10.68 10.23 -7.45
C ILE A 88 10.33 10.42 -8.93
N ARG A 89 9.24 11.12 -9.25
CA ARG A 89 8.75 11.33 -10.63
C ARG A 89 8.25 12.78 -10.87
N PRO A 90 8.03 13.21 -12.13
CA PRO A 90 7.54 14.55 -12.44
C PRO A 90 6.15 14.89 -11.89
N THR A 91 5.23 13.92 -11.85
CA THR A 91 3.83 14.11 -11.43
C THR A 91 3.46 13.18 -10.28
N TRP A 92 2.47 13.57 -9.47
CA TRP A 92 2.04 12.77 -8.32
C TRP A 92 1.43 11.43 -8.76
N ASP A 93 0.63 11.43 -9.83
CA ASP A 93 0.08 10.21 -10.42
C ASP A 93 1.19 9.21 -10.82
N GLU A 94 2.29 9.69 -11.41
CA GLU A 94 3.44 8.84 -11.73
C GLU A 94 4.17 8.33 -10.47
N VAL A 95 4.28 9.16 -9.42
CA VAL A 95 4.82 8.77 -8.11
C VAL A 95 3.96 7.66 -7.50
N ALA A 96 2.64 7.87 -7.41
CA ALA A 96 1.71 6.93 -6.82
C ALA A 96 1.69 5.59 -7.57
N LYS A 97 1.70 5.62 -8.91
CA LYS A 97 1.83 4.41 -9.74
C LYS A 97 3.16 3.69 -9.56
N ALA A 98 4.25 4.40 -9.28
CA ALA A 98 5.54 3.79 -8.97
C ALA A 98 5.48 3.08 -7.59
N ILE A 99 4.95 3.75 -6.56
CA ILE A 99 4.77 3.17 -5.22
C ILE A 99 3.84 1.95 -5.27
N ASN A 100 2.80 2.00 -6.10
CA ASN A 100 1.82 0.91 -6.27
C ASN A 100 2.41 -0.41 -6.83
N ARG A 101 3.62 -0.38 -7.38
CA ARG A 101 4.34 -1.62 -7.74
C ARG A 101 4.77 -2.41 -6.52
N HIS A 102 4.94 -1.73 -5.38
CA HIS A 102 5.43 -2.28 -4.13
C HIS A 102 4.32 -2.44 -3.10
N LEU A 103 3.43 -1.43 -2.99
CA LEU A 103 2.30 -1.37 -2.07
C LEU A 103 0.97 -1.34 -2.85
N ASN A 104 -0.17 -1.33 -2.15
CA ASN A 104 -1.49 -1.26 -2.80
C ASN A 104 -2.11 0.14 -2.63
N TRP A 105 -2.12 0.92 -3.70
CA TRP A 105 -2.69 2.26 -3.70
C TRP A 105 -4.23 2.24 -3.61
N GLU A 106 -4.81 3.12 -2.80
CA GLU A 106 -6.28 3.20 -2.64
C GLU A 106 -7.04 3.55 -3.93
N TYR A 107 -6.38 4.20 -4.89
CA TYR A 107 -6.95 4.61 -6.18
C TYR A 107 -6.55 3.72 -7.37
N ASP A 108 -5.84 2.60 -7.16
CA ASP A 108 -5.27 1.73 -8.22
C ASP A 108 -6.28 1.19 -9.24
N ASN A 109 -7.58 1.27 -8.95
CA ASN A 109 -8.63 0.82 -9.86
C ASN A 109 -9.86 1.73 -9.87
N ILE A 110 -9.67 3.01 -9.53
CA ILE A 110 -10.75 4.01 -9.54
C ILE A 110 -10.71 4.74 -10.88
N GLN A 111 -11.69 4.44 -11.74
CA GLN A 111 -11.93 5.23 -12.94
C GLN A 111 -12.77 6.44 -12.57
N TYR A 112 -12.16 7.62 -12.57
CA TYR A 112 -12.91 8.86 -12.50
C TYR A 112 -13.65 9.09 -13.82
N GLU A 113 -14.92 9.45 -13.72
CA GLU A 113 -15.71 9.92 -14.85
C GLU A 113 -16.27 11.30 -14.52
N THR A 114 -16.39 12.13 -15.56
CA THR A 114 -17.05 13.43 -15.46
C THR A 114 -18.56 13.25 -15.31
N LEU A 115 -19.23 14.27 -14.77
CA LEU A 115 -20.69 14.28 -14.67
C LEU A 115 -21.36 14.05 -16.04
N ASP A 116 -20.80 14.63 -17.10
CA ASP A 116 -21.30 14.48 -18.46
C ASP A 116 -21.14 13.05 -19.00
N GLU A 117 -20.02 12.38 -18.70
CA GLU A 117 -19.79 10.98 -19.06
C GLU A 117 -20.76 10.04 -18.33
N ALA A 118 -20.96 10.26 -17.02
CA ALA A 118 -21.91 9.51 -16.21
C ALA A 118 -23.35 9.71 -16.74
N MET A 119 -23.75 10.96 -17.00
CA MET A 119 -25.06 11.30 -17.56
C MET A 119 -25.26 10.77 -18.98
N GLY A 120 -24.19 10.66 -19.77
CA GLY A 120 -24.23 10.10 -21.12
C GLY A 120 -24.51 8.59 -21.14
N LYS A 121 -24.04 7.83 -20.15
CA LYS A 121 -24.32 6.39 -20.01
C LYS A 121 -25.78 6.14 -19.64
N LEU A 122 -26.32 6.89 -18.68
CA LEU A 122 -27.72 6.76 -18.25
C LEU A 122 -28.74 6.98 -19.38
N LYS A 123 -28.41 7.82 -20.38
CA LYS A 123 -29.27 8.07 -21.54
C LYS A 123 -29.19 7.01 -22.64
N LYS A 124 -28.16 6.14 -22.63
CA LYS A 124 -28.00 5.07 -23.64
C LYS A 124 -28.75 3.78 -23.26
N ASP A 125 -29.11 3.62 -21.99
CA ASP A 125 -29.85 2.47 -21.48
C ASP A 125 -31.39 2.71 -21.44
N THR A 126 -31.88 3.75 -22.15
CA THR A 126 -33.31 4.04 -22.36
C THR A 126 -33.64 4.00 -23.85
#